data_AF-A0A3M6AKU2-F1
#
_entry.id   AF-A0A3M6AKU2-F1
#
_cell.length_a   1.000
_cell.length_b   1.000
_cell.length_c   1.000
_cell.angle_alpha   90.00
_cell.angle_beta   90.00
_cell.angle_gamma   90.00
#
_symmetry.space_group_name_H-M   'P 1'
#
loop_
_entity.id
_entity.type
_entity.pdbx_description
1 polymer ?
#
loop_
_entity_poly.entity_id
_entity_poly.type
_entity_poly.pdbx_seq_one_letter_code
_entity_poly.pdbx_strand_id
1 'polypeptide(L)' 'MNALGRPLARYDRSIDVHISSIRHKLGPRNDNQSWIQSVRNLGYLLITP' A
#
# COMPACT_ATOMS: atom_id res chain seq x y z
N MET A 1 4.75 15.03 -8.95
CA MET A 1 5.33 13.95 -8.12
C MET A 1 4.89 12.62 -8.72
N ASN A 2 5.81 11.87 -9.34
CA ASN A 2 5.55 10.51 -9.81
C ASN A 2 6.21 9.54 -8.84
N ALA A 3 5.43 8.89 -7.97
CA ALA A 3 5.97 7.89 -7.04
C ALA A 3 6.42 6.60 -7.76
N LEU A 4 5.91 6.35 -8.96
CA LEU A 4 6.13 5.11 -9.73
C LEU A 4 6.97 5.32 -11.01
N GLY A 5 7.52 6.51 -11.23
CA GLY A 5 8.32 6.83 -12.43
C GLY A 5 7.56 6.83 -13.77
N ARG A 6 6.25 6.53 -13.75
CA ARG A 6 5.37 6.49 -14.92
C ARG A 6 3.96 6.99 -14.58
N PRO A 7 3.13 7.34 -15.57
CA PRO A 7 1.72 7.64 -15.36
C PRO A 7 0.98 6.44 -14.75
N LEU A 8 0.07 6.72 -13.81
CA LEU A 8 -0.79 5.70 -13.22
C LEU A 8 -1.84 5.23 -14.24
N ALA A 9 -1.95 3.92 -14.45
CA ALA A 9 -3.07 3.31 -15.15
C ALA A 9 -4.15 2.84 -14.15
N ARG A 10 -5.41 2.81 -14.58
CA ARG A 10 -6.58 2.45 -13.74
C ARG A 10 -6.48 1.07 -13.07
N TYR A 11 -5.65 0.16 -13.62
CA TYR A 11 -5.44 -1.20 -13.11
C TYR A 11 -3.94 -1.53 -12.94
N ASP A 12 -3.14 -0.53 -12.58
CA ASP A 12 -1.70 -0.72 -12.44
C ASP A 12 -1.36 -1.61 -11.23
N ARG A 13 -1.14 -2.91 -11.49
CA ARG A 13 -0.72 -3.88 -10.47
C ARG A 13 0.63 -3.57 -9.83
N SER A 14 1.41 -2.64 -10.37
CA SER A 14 2.63 -2.20 -9.67
C SER A 14 2.32 -1.54 -8.34
N ILE A 15 1.11 -1.00 -8.15
CA ILE A 15 0.69 -0.45 -6.86
C ILE A 15 0.70 -1.56 -5.80
N ASP A 16 0.13 -2.74 -6.08
CA ASP A 16 0.16 -3.88 -5.15
C ASP A 16 1.58 -4.27 -4.74
N VAL A 17 2.51 -4.28 -5.70
CA VAL A 17 3.93 -4.60 -5.46
C VAL A 17 4.56 -3.56 -4.51
N HIS A 18 4.33 -2.27 -4.75
CA HIS A 18 4.86 -1.21 -3.90
C HIS A 18 4.26 -1.28 -2.50
N ILE A 19 2.94 -1.50 -2.38
CA ILE A 19 2.28 -1.68 -1.09
C ILE A 19 2.87 -2.87 -0.34
N SER A 20 3.13 -3.99 -1.01
CA SER A 20 3.79 -5.16 -0.41
C SER A 20 5.18 -4.83 0.11
N SER A 21 6.01 -4.16 -0.70
CA SER A 21 7.35 -3.72 -0.27
C SER A 21 7.31 -2.75 0.92
N ILE A 22 6.32 -1.84 0.96
CA ILE A 22 6.15 -0.91 2.08
C ILE A 22 5.75 -1.67 3.35
N ARG A 23 4.75 -2.57 3.27
CA ARG A 23 4.35 -3.42 4.40
C ARG A 23 5.51 -4.24 4.95
N HIS A 24 6.34 -4.80 4.07
CA HIS A 24 7.52 -5.55 4.47
C HIS A 24 8.54 -4.68 5.21
N LYS A 25 8.81 -3.46 4.72
CA LYS A 25 9.72 -2.51 5.34
C LYS A 25 9.23 -2.00 6.69
N LEU A 26 7.92 -1.79 6.84
CA LEU A 26 7.32 -1.33 8.09
C LEU A 26 7.22 -2.46 9.13
N GLY A 27 7.22 -3.72 8.69
CA GLY A 27 7.01 -4.86 9.56
C GLY A 27 5.59 -4.90 10.16
N PRO A 28 5.34 -5.85 11.09
CA PRO A 28 4.08 -5.91 11.82
C PRO A 28 3.94 -4.71 12.78
N ARG A 29 2.72 -4.20 12.92
CA ARG A 29 2.38 -3.22 13.96
C ARG A 29 2.36 -3.89 15.34
N ASN A 30 2.40 -3.09 16.41
CA ASN A 30 2.42 -3.58 17.79
C ASN A 30 1.21 -4.47 18.16
N ASP A 31 0.07 -4.29 17.48
CA ASP A 31 -1.16 -5.09 17.61
C ASP A 31 -1.24 -6.22 16.58
N ASN A 32 -0.13 -6.54 15.92
CA ASN A 32 0.00 -7.52 14.85
C ASN A 32 -0.84 -7.22 13.60
N GLN A 33 -1.34 -5.99 13.46
CA GLN A 33 -2.05 -5.53 12.26
C GLN A 33 -1.09 -4.97 11.21
N SER A 34 -1.57 -4.82 9.98
CA SER A 34 -0.83 -4.11 8.94
C SER A 34 -1.05 -2.60 9.05
N TRP A 35 0.02 -1.82 8.88
CA TRP A 35 -0.05 -0.36 8.77
C TRP A 35 -0.90 0.12 7.58
N ILE A 36 -0.99 -0.68 6.52
CA ILE A 36 -1.74 -0.33 5.31
C ILE A 36 -2.78 -1.42 5.06
N GLN A 37 -4.06 -1.06 5.07
CA GLN A 37 -5.16 -1.97 4.81
C GLN A 37 -5.62 -1.90 3.35
N SER A 38 -5.94 -3.05 2.75
CA SER A 38 -6.58 -3.10 1.43
C SER A 38 -8.09 -2.96 1.62
N VAL A 39 -8.68 -1.94 1.01
CA VAL A 39 -10.12 -1.67 1.05
C VAL A 39 -10.72 -2.01 -0.32
N ARG A 40 -11.62 -2.99 -0.32
CA ARG A 40 -12.22 -3.51 -1.56
C ARG A 40 -12.92 -2.38 -2.33
N ASN A 41 -12.63 -2.27 -3.62
CA ASN A 41 -13.12 -1.22 -4.54
C ASN A 41 -12.72 0.23 -4.20
N LEU A 42 -11.88 0.44 -3.17
CA LEU A 42 -11.46 1.78 -2.73
C LEU A 42 -9.93 1.96 -2.74
N GLY A 43 -9.16 0.87 -2.74
CA GLY A 43 -7.70 0.92 -2.81
C GLY A 43 -7.05 0.58 -1.47
N TYR A 44 -6.21 1.48 -0.95
CA TYR A 44 -5.44 1.23 0.27
C TYR A 44 -5.59 2.41 1.24
N LEU A 45 -5.67 2.09 2.53
CA LEU A 45 -5.79 3.05 3.61
C LEU A 45 -4.61 2.88 4.57
N LEU A 46 -3.93 3.97 4.89
CA LEU A 46 -2.97 4.02 5.99
C LEU A 46 -3.74 4.09 7.31
N ILE A 47 -3.48 3.14 8.22
CA ILE A 47 -4.12 3.10 9.53
C ILE A 47 -3.15 3.69 10.56
N THR A 48 -3.44 4.89 11.01
CA THR A 48 -2.76 5.52 12.16
C THR A 48 -3.50 5.17 13.45
N PRO A 49 -2.81 5.01 14.58
CA PRO A 49 -3.45 4.92 15.89
C PRO A 49 -4.27 6.18 16.22
#